data_AF-A0A963RPN7-F1
#
_entry.id   AF-A0A963RPN7-F1
#
_cell.length_a   1.000
_cell.length_b   1.000
_cell.length_c   1.000
_cell.angle_alpha   90.00
_cell.angle_beta   90.00
_cell.angle_gamma   90.00
#
_symmetry.space_group_name_H-M   'P 1'
#
loop_
_entity.id
_entity.type
_entity.pdbx_description
1 polymer ?
#
loop_
_entity_poly.entity_id
_entity_poly.type
_entity_poly.pdbx_seq_one_letter_code
_entity_poly.pdbx_strand_id
1 'polypeptide(L)'
;MRIQALALAVLATCASAAQAAAPLPQLMIDKTQTSVSGVSSGGYMAVQLHVAYSATFKKGVGVVAAGPFNCADDSVVYATGRCMTHSTSIPVSSLVSQTRSWASSGYLDPVSNLSASKVYLFSGSNDSVVATGVVDDLKTYYQSFLPAANIAYTKTVPAEHALVTDDYGSACATKAEPYINDCDYDQAGAILQQIYGTLNARNNGTLTGSLIEYDQTGFTTGHAMGTSGWVYVPAACAAGATCRIHVALHGCKQNAANVGTQYVQKTGYNRWADTNHIVVLYPQTGTTATNGCWDWWGYDSADYAKKSGPQMKAVKAMVDQLASGTTTGSLPATTSPAASSPTSSSMKITWPAVSGASGYNVYRNGARATASPVTAATFTDSGLNGGTPYNWRVKTVDSAGRESAFSPAVNASTTGFTPVCYMADNVTHVNYGRAYVMWGYAFAWGSGDAMGLWNIFYDSTLRQTGSSYYTVGTCY
;
A
#
# COMPACT_ATOMS: atom_id res chain seq x y z
N MET A 1 19.89 -19.00 75.51
CA MET A 1 18.97 -19.62 74.54
C MET A 1 18.74 -18.62 73.42
N ARG A 2 19.22 -18.91 72.21
CA ARG A 2 19.13 -17.99 71.05
C ARG A 2 17.70 -17.99 70.50
N ILE A 3 17.10 -16.80 70.37
CA ILE A 3 15.82 -16.60 69.67
C ILE A 3 16.15 -16.21 68.23
N GLN A 4 15.77 -17.07 67.28
CA GLN A 4 15.90 -16.80 65.84
C GLN A 4 14.76 -15.90 65.38
N ALA A 5 15.09 -14.78 64.75
CA ALA A 5 14.14 -13.94 64.02
C ALA A 5 13.95 -14.49 62.61
N LEU A 6 12.72 -14.87 62.26
CA LEU A 6 12.32 -15.23 60.90
C LEU A 6 12.09 -13.94 60.10
N ALA A 7 12.86 -13.70 59.05
CA ALA A 7 12.59 -12.66 58.07
C ALA A 7 11.62 -13.20 57.00
N LEU A 8 10.43 -12.61 56.92
CA LEU A 8 9.47 -12.89 55.85
C LEU A 8 9.89 -12.12 54.59
N ALA A 9 10.36 -12.83 53.56
CA ALA A 9 10.60 -12.25 52.24
C ALA A 9 9.27 -12.13 51.47
N VAL A 10 8.83 -10.90 51.21
CA VAL A 10 7.70 -10.62 50.34
C VAL A 10 8.18 -10.73 48.89
N LEU A 11 7.82 -11.83 48.22
CA LEU A 11 7.97 -11.96 46.77
C LEU A 11 6.90 -11.08 46.08
N ALA A 12 7.33 -9.96 45.54
CA ALA A 12 6.52 -9.17 44.61
C ALA A 12 6.43 -9.92 43.27
N THR A 13 5.29 -10.55 43.00
CA THR A 13 4.97 -11.11 41.69
C THR A 13 4.64 -9.96 40.74
N CYS A 14 5.57 -9.60 39.87
CA CYS A 14 5.29 -8.75 38.72
C CYS A 14 4.38 -9.55 37.76
N ALA A 15 3.09 -9.26 37.77
CA ALA A 15 2.17 -9.73 36.74
C ALA A 15 2.51 -9.02 35.43
N SER A 16 3.12 -9.73 34.49
CA SER A 16 3.30 -9.26 33.12
C SER A 16 1.92 -9.10 32.49
N ALA A 17 1.47 -7.86 32.29
CA ALA A 17 0.27 -7.59 31.51
C ALA A 17 0.51 -8.10 30.08
N ALA A 18 -0.36 -9.00 29.60
CA ALA A 18 -0.34 -9.42 28.20
C ALA A 18 -0.53 -8.18 27.31
N GLN A 19 0.49 -7.83 26.54
CA GLN A 19 0.44 -6.70 25.61
C GLN A 19 -0.53 -7.08 24.48
N ALA A 20 -1.57 -6.28 24.24
CA ALA A 20 -2.46 -6.49 23.09
C ALA A 20 -1.66 -6.41 21.78
N ALA A 21 -2.00 -7.25 20.79
CA ALA A 21 -1.35 -7.24 19.48
C ALA A 21 -1.44 -5.85 18.84
N ALA A 22 -0.36 -5.41 18.18
CA ALA A 22 -0.28 -4.07 17.60
C ALA A 22 -1.20 -3.94 16.36
N PRO A 23 -1.63 -2.73 15.97
CA PRO A 23 -2.25 -2.55 14.66
C PRO A 23 -1.24 -2.87 13.54
N LEU A 24 -1.72 -3.42 12.42
CA LEU A 24 -0.89 -3.64 11.24
C LEU A 24 -0.42 -2.28 10.69
N PRO A 25 0.91 -2.06 10.54
CA PRO A 25 1.45 -0.76 10.17
C PRO A 25 1.09 -0.38 8.73
N GLN A 26 1.21 0.91 8.42
CA GLN A 26 1.08 1.45 7.07
C GLN A 26 2.47 1.90 6.60
N LEU A 27 2.93 1.35 5.47
CA LEU A 27 4.30 1.51 4.99
C LEU A 27 4.32 2.05 3.55
N MET A 28 5.48 2.58 3.15
CA MET A 28 5.73 3.00 1.78
C MET A 28 5.98 1.78 0.91
N ILE A 29 4.94 1.34 0.19
CA ILE A 29 5.01 0.12 -0.63
C ILE A 29 4.85 0.43 -2.11
N ASP A 30 5.79 -0.03 -2.92
CA ASP A 30 5.60 -0.17 -4.36
C ASP A 30 4.63 -1.35 -4.62
N LYS A 31 3.36 -1.00 -4.83
CA LYS A 31 2.27 -1.95 -5.09
C LYS A 31 2.50 -2.80 -6.33
N THR A 32 3.35 -2.37 -7.27
CA THR A 32 3.66 -3.15 -8.48
C THR A 32 4.60 -4.32 -8.20
N GLN A 33 5.25 -4.34 -7.04
CA GLN A 33 6.22 -5.37 -6.61
C GLN A 33 5.64 -6.36 -5.59
N THR A 34 4.34 -6.35 -5.36
CA THR A 34 3.69 -7.28 -4.42
C THR A 34 3.66 -8.70 -4.98
N SER A 35 4.04 -9.67 -4.15
CA SER A 35 4.03 -11.10 -4.49
C SER A 35 3.56 -11.96 -3.31
N VAL A 36 3.32 -13.25 -3.56
CA VAL A 36 2.88 -14.21 -2.53
C VAL A 36 3.58 -15.55 -2.72
N SER A 37 3.81 -16.29 -1.66
CA SER A 37 4.17 -17.69 -1.74
C SER A 37 3.55 -18.50 -0.61
N GLY A 38 3.58 -19.82 -0.73
CA GLY A 38 3.18 -20.70 0.34
C GLY A 38 3.48 -22.15 0.06
N VAL A 39 3.26 -22.96 1.10
CA VAL A 39 3.47 -24.42 1.07
C VAL A 39 2.17 -25.15 1.34
N SER A 40 1.94 -26.30 0.70
CA SER A 40 0.78 -27.15 0.94
C SER A 40 -0.54 -26.37 0.72
N SER A 41 -1.48 -26.36 1.68
CA SER A 41 -2.67 -25.50 1.60
C SER A 41 -2.34 -24.02 1.41
N GLY A 42 -1.23 -23.52 1.98
CA GLY A 42 -0.75 -22.16 1.77
C GLY A 42 -0.24 -21.95 0.33
N GLY A 43 0.28 -22.99 -0.32
CA GLY A 43 0.63 -23.00 -1.73
C GLY A 43 -0.60 -22.91 -2.63
N TYR A 44 -1.67 -23.66 -2.32
CA TYR A 44 -2.96 -23.52 -3.01
C TYR A 44 -3.54 -22.11 -2.81
N MET A 45 -3.51 -21.59 -1.59
CA MET A 45 -3.97 -20.22 -1.30
C MET A 45 -3.12 -19.17 -2.04
N ALA A 46 -1.80 -19.38 -2.16
CA ALA A 46 -0.94 -18.51 -2.96
C ALA A 46 -1.34 -18.49 -4.44
N VAL A 47 -1.69 -19.65 -5.01
CA VAL A 47 -2.26 -19.74 -6.37
C VAL A 47 -3.59 -19.00 -6.46
N GLN A 48 -4.49 -19.20 -5.49
CA GLN A 48 -5.80 -18.52 -5.44
C GLN A 48 -5.65 -16.99 -5.38
N LEU A 49 -4.82 -16.48 -4.47
CA LEU A 49 -4.54 -15.05 -4.34
C LEU A 49 -3.91 -14.49 -5.62
N HIS A 50 -2.93 -15.18 -6.18
CA HIS A 50 -2.25 -14.74 -7.40
C HIS A 50 -3.20 -14.66 -8.60
N VAL A 51 -4.13 -15.62 -8.75
CA VAL A 51 -5.09 -15.63 -9.86
C VAL A 51 -6.25 -14.65 -9.62
N ALA A 52 -6.90 -14.72 -8.45
CA ALA A 52 -8.08 -13.93 -8.13
C ALA A 52 -7.77 -12.44 -7.99
N TYR A 53 -6.63 -12.10 -7.38
CA TYR A 53 -6.14 -10.73 -7.16
C TYR A 53 -4.86 -10.44 -7.95
N SER A 54 -4.79 -10.90 -9.20
CA SER A 54 -3.60 -10.75 -10.07
C SER A 54 -3.17 -9.30 -10.30
N ALA A 55 -4.06 -8.30 -10.15
CA ALA A 55 -3.67 -6.90 -10.19
C ALA A 55 -2.82 -6.49 -8.96
N THR A 56 -2.99 -7.20 -7.84
CA THR A 56 -2.29 -6.97 -6.57
C THR A 56 -1.02 -7.77 -6.52
N PHE A 57 -1.09 -9.09 -6.69
CA PHE A 57 0.06 -9.98 -6.65
C PHE A 57 0.78 -10.03 -8.00
N LYS A 58 0.93 -8.86 -8.62
CA LYS A 58 1.36 -8.68 -10.01
C LYS A 58 2.76 -9.23 -10.26
N LYS A 59 3.64 -9.15 -9.26
CA LYS A 59 5.05 -9.51 -9.44
C LYS A 59 5.24 -11.01 -9.63
N GLY A 60 4.51 -11.84 -8.89
CA GLY A 60 4.67 -13.28 -9.00
C GLY A 60 4.18 -14.08 -7.80
N VAL A 61 4.39 -15.39 -7.93
CA VAL A 61 3.99 -16.39 -6.96
C VAL A 61 5.08 -17.45 -6.75
N GLY A 62 5.26 -17.91 -5.50
CA GLY A 62 6.00 -19.13 -5.18
C GLY A 62 5.07 -20.22 -4.67
N VAL A 63 5.09 -21.41 -5.26
CA VAL A 63 4.18 -22.50 -4.93
C VAL A 63 4.98 -23.75 -4.57
N VAL A 64 4.88 -24.17 -3.32
CA VAL A 64 5.60 -25.32 -2.78
C VAL A 64 4.60 -26.43 -2.46
N ALA A 65 4.75 -27.59 -3.10
CA ALA A 65 3.93 -28.79 -2.85
C ALA A 65 2.41 -28.51 -2.89
N ALA A 66 1.93 -27.93 -3.99
CA ALA A 66 0.52 -27.59 -4.20
C ALA A 66 0.15 -27.62 -5.70
N GLY A 67 -1.12 -27.35 -6.02
CA GLY A 67 -1.70 -27.64 -7.33
C GLY A 67 -2.46 -26.50 -8.01
N PRO A 68 -3.10 -26.78 -9.15
CA PRO A 68 -3.83 -25.81 -9.97
C PRO A 68 -4.91 -25.03 -9.22
N PHE A 69 -5.21 -23.83 -9.71
CA PHE A 69 -6.33 -23.02 -9.24
C PHE A 69 -7.66 -23.77 -9.36
N ASN A 70 -8.49 -23.69 -8.32
CA ASN A 70 -9.78 -24.39 -8.20
C ASN A 70 -9.69 -25.92 -8.46
N CYS A 71 -8.53 -26.55 -8.17
CA CYS A 71 -8.35 -27.98 -8.42
C CYS A 71 -9.41 -28.84 -7.70
N ALA A 72 -9.73 -28.49 -6.45
CA ALA A 72 -10.69 -29.21 -5.64
C ALA A 72 -12.14 -29.01 -6.08
N ASP A 73 -12.48 -27.88 -6.71
CA ASP A 73 -13.82 -27.60 -7.27
C ASP A 73 -14.95 -27.93 -6.27
N ASP A 74 -14.85 -27.35 -5.06
CA ASP A 74 -15.78 -27.55 -3.93
C ASP A 74 -15.95 -29.02 -3.47
N SER A 75 -14.98 -29.89 -3.79
CA SER A 75 -15.05 -31.32 -3.50
C SER A 75 -13.85 -31.80 -2.70
N VAL A 76 -14.10 -32.26 -1.48
CA VAL A 76 -13.08 -32.92 -0.64
C VAL A 76 -12.52 -34.18 -1.33
N VAL A 77 -13.32 -34.87 -2.13
CA VAL A 77 -12.88 -36.06 -2.87
C VAL A 77 -11.86 -35.68 -3.94
N TYR A 78 -12.07 -34.58 -4.66
CA TYR A 78 -11.09 -34.07 -5.60
C TYR A 78 -9.86 -33.50 -4.89
N ALA A 79 -10.06 -32.82 -3.76
CA ALA A 79 -8.97 -32.32 -2.93
C ALA A 79 -8.03 -33.45 -2.50
N THR A 80 -8.54 -34.49 -1.83
CA THR A 80 -7.70 -35.59 -1.32
C THR A 80 -7.28 -36.59 -2.40
N GLY A 81 -8.04 -36.69 -3.49
CA GLY A 81 -7.74 -37.53 -4.64
C GLY A 81 -6.83 -36.82 -5.63
N ARG A 82 -7.39 -36.36 -6.76
CA ARG A 82 -6.64 -35.81 -7.90
C ARG A 82 -5.70 -34.66 -7.53
N CYS A 83 -6.05 -33.85 -6.53
CA CYS A 83 -5.26 -32.68 -6.15
C CYS A 83 -4.15 -32.98 -5.13
N MET A 84 -4.21 -34.06 -4.37
CA MET A 84 -3.12 -34.42 -3.44
C MET A 84 -2.32 -35.61 -3.97
N THR A 85 -3.00 -36.73 -4.17
CA THR A 85 -2.35 -38.00 -4.50
C THR A 85 -2.19 -38.24 -5.99
N HIS A 86 -2.71 -37.34 -6.84
CA HIS A 86 -2.78 -37.52 -8.30
C HIS A 86 -3.49 -38.83 -8.69
N SER A 87 -4.49 -39.25 -7.91
CA SER A 87 -5.21 -40.52 -8.11
C SER A 87 -5.91 -40.63 -9.47
N THR A 88 -6.25 -39.48 -10.07
CA THR A 88 -6.81 -39.33 -11.42
C THR A 88 -6.27 -38.04 -12.02
N SER A 89 -6.33 -37.90 -13.36
CA SER A 89 -5.85 -36.71 -14.06
C SER A 89 -6.59 -35.44 -13.62
N ILE A 90 -5.85 -34.35 -13.39
CA ILE A 90 -6.44 -33.03 -13.15
C ILE A 90 -6.88 -32.43 -14.51
N PRO A 91 -8.13 -31.98 -14.67
CA PRO A 91 -8.63 -31.44 -15.93
C PRO A 91 -8.16 -30.00 -16.17
N VAL A 92 -6.86 -29.80 -16.40
CA VAL A 92 -6.23 -28.46 -16.50
C VAL A 92 -6.91 -27.56 -17.53
N SER A 93 -7.29 -28.07 -18.70
CA SER A 93 -7.99 -27.29 -19.73
C SER A 93 -9.33 -26.74 -19.27
N SER A 94 -10.09 -27.52 -18.50
CA SER A 94 -11.35 -27.10 -17.88
C SER A 94 -11.11 -26.02 -16.82
N LEU A 95 -10.11 -26.19 -15.97
CA LEU A 95 -9.74 -25.19 -14.95
C LEU A 95 -9.30 -23.86 -15.59
N VAL A 96 -8.55 -23.89 -16.68
CA VAL A 96 -8.16 -22.70 -17.45
C VAL A 96 -9.39 -22.01 -18.04
N SER A 97 -10.32 -22.79 -18.60
CA SER A 97 -11.56 -22.26 -19.20
C SER A 97 -12.45 -21.60 -18.14
N GLN A 98 -12.60 -22.24 -16.98
CA GLN A 98 -13.33 -21.70 -15.83
C GLN A 98 -12.67 -20.43 -15.29
N THR A 99 -11.34 -20.40 -15.17
CA THR A 99 -10.59 -19.19 -14.76
C THR A 99 -10.89 -18.02 -15.70
N ARG A 100 -10.83 -18.24 -17.02
CA ARG A 100 -11.13 -17.19 -18.02
C ARG A 100 -12.58 -16.71 -17.92
N SER A 101 -13.51 -17.65 -17.72
CA SER A 101 -14.93 -17.33 -17.53
C SER A 101 -15.14 -16.46 -16.27
N TRP A 102 -14.61 -16.88 -15.12
CA TRP A 102 -14.74 -16.13 -13.87
C TRP A 102 -14.07 -14.75 -13.92
N ALA A 103 -12.94 -14.62 -14.62
CA ALA A 103 -12.32 -13.33 -14.87
C ALA A 103 -13.22 -12.42 -15.75
N SER A 104 -13.82 -12.96 -16.82
CA SER A 104 -14.74 -12.20 -17.68
C SER A 104 -16.02 -11.74 -16.96
N SER A 105 -16.45 -12.50 -15.95
CA SER A 105 -17.60 -12.16 -15.09
C SER A 105 -17.23 -11.26 -13.90
N GLY A 106 -15.96 -10.86 -13.75
CA GLY A 106 -15.50 -9.97 -12.68
C GLY A 106 -15.27 -10.63 -11.31
N TYR A 107 -15.47 -11.96 -11.19
CA TYR A 107 -15.19 -12.71 -9.96
C TYR A 107 -13.69 -12.80 -9.66
N LEU A 108 -12.85 -12.74 -10.70
CA LEU A 108 -11.39 -12.67 -10.65
C LEU A 108 -10.92 -11.39 -11.35
N ASP A 109 -9.66 -11.02 -11.13
CA ASP A 109 -9.00 -10.03 -11.96
C ASP A 109 -8.74 -10.57 -13.39
N PRO A 110 -8.55 -9.69 -14.40
CA PRO A 110 -8.27 -10.11 -15.77
C PRO A 110 -7.04 -11.03 -15.86
N VAL A 111 -7.17 -12.17 -16.55
CA VAL A 111 -6.07 -13.13 -16.72
C VAL A 111 -4.85 -12.56 -17.45
N SER A 112 -5.02 -11.44 -18.19
CA SER A 112 -3.91 -10.72 -18.83
C SER A 112 -2.90 -10.17 -17.81
N ASN A 113 -3.30 -9.92 -16.57
CA ASN A 113 -2.40 -9.49 -15.49
C ASN A 113 -1.34 -10.53 -15.15
N LEU A 114 -1.60 -11.82 -15.41
CA LEU A 114 -0.69 -12.93 -15.12
C LEU A 114 0.48 -13.01 -16.11
N SER A 115 0.35 -12.40 -17.30
CA SER A 115 1.28 -12.61 -18.43
C SER A 115 2.74 -12.24 -18.14
N ALA A 116 2.97 -11.26 -17.25
CA ALA A 116 4.29 -10.79 -16.85
C ALA A 116 4.77 -11.37 -15.51
N SER A 117 3.93 -12.13 -14.81
CA SER A 117 4.22 -12.63 -13.48
C SER A 117 5.33 -13.68 -13.52
N LYS A 118 6.15 -13.70 -12.47
CA LYS A 118 7.19 -14.72 -12.26
C LYS A 118 6.67 -15.82 -11.35
N VAL A 119 6.88 -17.07 -11.73
CA VAL A 119 6.37 -18.24 -10.99
C VAL A 119 7.55 -19.10 -10.57
N TYR A 120 7.60 -19.42 -9.28
CA TYR A 120 8.44 -20.48 -8.75
C TYR A 120 7.56 -21.67 -8.35
N LEU A 121 7.91 -22.87 -8.79
CA LEU A 121 7.24 -24.12 -8.44
C LEU A 121 8.23 -25.05 -7.75
N PHE A 122 7.76 -25.80 -6.77
CA PHE A 122 8.55 -26.84 -6.11
C PHE A 122 7.72 -28.08 -5.80
N SER A 123 8.34 -29.24 -6.05
CA SER A 123 7.86 -30.55 -5.60
C SER A 123 9.04 -31.28 -4.96
N GLY A 124 8.91 -31.73 -3.71
CA GLY A 124 9.90 -32.64 -3.13
C GLY A 124 9.85 -33.96 -3.88
N SER A 125 11.01 -34.53 -4.26
CA SER A 125 11.00 -35.81 -4.99
C SER A 125 10.54 -36.98 -4.13
N ASN A 126 10.50 -36.80 -2.80
CA ASN A 126 9.99 -37.76 -1.84
C ASN A 126 8.63 -37.34 -1.26
N ASP A 127 7.99 -36.28 -1.79
CA ASP A 127 6.72 -35.77 -1.27
C ASP A 127 5.62 -36.83 -1.41
N SER A 128 5.19 -37.37 -0.28
CA SER A 128 4.19 -38.44 -0.19
C SER A 128 2.77 -37.91 0.01
N VAL A 129 2.57 -36.58 0.07
CA VAL A 129 1.29 -35.94 0.39
C VAL A 129 0.73 -35.21 -0.81
N VAL A 130 1.56 -34.42 -1.49
CA VAL A 130 1.23 -33.77 -2.77
C VAL A 130 2.18 -34.30 -3.84
N ALA A 131 1.67 -35.23 -4.64
CA ALA A 131 2.43 -35.92 -5.67
C ALA A 131 2.98 -34.95 -6.71
N THR A 132 4.16 -35.24 -7.26
CA THR A 132 4.80 -34.43 -8.31
C THR A 132 3.90 -34.17 -9.52
N GLY A 133 3.04 -35.12 -9.87
CA GLY A 133 2.07 -34.97 -10.96
C GLY A 133 1.11 -33.78 -10.78
N VAL A 134 0.76 -33.46 -9.53
CA VAL A 134 -0.07 -32.28 -9.21
C VAL A 134 0.65 -30.97 -9.55
N VAL A 135 1.95 -30.90 -9.22
CA VAL A 135 2.77 -29.71 -9.49
C VAL A 135 3.12 -29.60 -10.98
N ASP A 136 3.29 -30.75 -11.66
CA ASP A 136 3.42 -30.82 -13.11
C ASP A 136 2.16 -30.27 -13.82
N ASP A 137 0.96 -30.61 -13.32
CA ASP A 137 -0.31 -30.06 -13.83
C ASP A 137 -0.46 -28.56 -13.50
N LEU A 138 0.03 -28.08 -12.36
CA LEU A 138 0.09 -26.65 -12.03
C LEU A 138 1.00 -25.88 -12.97
N LYS A 139 2.16 -26.45 -13.35
CA LYS A 139 3.02 -25.86 -14.38
C LYS A 139 2.26 -25.70 -15.70
N THR A 140 1.55 -26.75 -16.12
CA THR A 140 0.74 -26.74 -17.34
C THR A 140 -0.37 -25.68 -17.27
N TYR A 141 -1.02 -25.53 -16.11
CA TYR A 141 -1.99 -24.47 -15.86
C TYR A 141 -1.37 -23.07 -16.06
N TYR A 142 -0.24 -22.77 -15.41
CA TYR A 142 0.40 -21.45 -15.56
C TYR A 142 0.87 -21.16 -16.98
N GLN A 143 1.38 -22.16 -17.72
CA GLN A 143 1.78 -22.01 -19.12
C GLN A 143 0.63 -21.59 -20.05
N SER A 144 -0.63 -21.71 -19.61
CA SER A 144 -1.80 -21.22 -20.34
C SER A 144 -2.02 -19.70 -20.22
N PHE A 145 -1.28 -19.02 -19.34
CA PHE A 145 -1.44 -17.58 -19.04
C PHE A 145 -0.14 -16.77 -19.18
N LEU A 146 1.02 -17.42 -19.06
CA LEU A 146 2.33 -16.76 -19.11
C LEU A 146 3.39 -17.61 -19.83
N PRO A 147 4.47 -16.99 -20.34
CA PRO A 147 5.53 -17.70 -21.04
C PRO A 147 6.25 -18.70 -20.13
N ALA A 148 6.66 -19.84 -20.68
CA ALA A 148 7.42 -20.86 -19.94
C ALA A 148 8.71 -20.32 -19.30
N ALA A 149 9.35 -19.31 -19.93
CA ALA A 149 10.54 -18.64 -19.42
C ALA A 149 10.31 -17.86 -18.10
N ASN A 150 9.06 -17.62 -17.72
CA ASN A 150 8.72 -17.00 -16.43
C ASN A 150 8.54 -18.03 -15.30
N ILE A 151 8.67 -19.33 -15.57
CA ILE A 151 8.48 -20.41 -14.60
C ILE A 151 9.83 -21.05 -14.28
N ALA A 152 10.23 -20.99 -13.01
CA ALA A 152 11.27 -21.86 -12.45
C ALA A 152 10.58 -23.04 -11.74
N TYR A 153 11.08 -24.25 -11.93
CA TYR A 153 10.51 -25.44 -11.32
C TYR A 153 11.60 -26.40 -10.82
N THR A 154 11.61 -26.64 -9.52
CA THR A 154 12.54 -27.56 -8.86
C THR A 154 11.79 -28.80 -8.39
N LYS A 155 12.26 -29.98 -8.83
CA LYS A 155 11.68 -31.28 -8.42
C LYS A 155 12.70 -32.37 -8.06
N THR A 156 13.94 -31.96 -7.84
CA THR A 156 15.09 -32.86 -7.64
C THR A 156 15.55 -32.93 -6.18
N VAL A 157 15.05 -32.05 -5.32
CA VAL A 157 15.40 -32.04 -3.89
C VAL A 157 14.65 -33.20 -3.23
N PRO A 158 15.33 -34.11 -2.49
CA PRO A 158 14.73 -35.30 -1.86
C PRO A 158 13.93 -34.99 -0.60
N ALA A 159 13.15 -33.91 -0.67
CA ALA A 159 12.29 -33.45 0.39
C ALA A 159 11.02 -34.29 0.48
N GLU A 160 10.62 -34.62 1.70
CA GLU A 160 9.23 -34.96 1.99
C GLU A 160 8.36 -33.68 1.98
N HIS A 161 7.08 -33.80 2.34
CA HIS A 161 6.11 -32.71 2.37
C HIS A 161 6.42 -31.64 3.43
N ALA A 162 7.24 -30.66 3.04
CA ALA A 162 7.70 -29.57 3.89
C ALA A 162 8.08 -28.33 3.07
N LEU A 163 8.15 -27.18 3.73
CA LEU A 163 8.96 -26.07 3.22
C LEU A 163 10.41 -26.38 3.58
N VAL A 164 11.32 -26.26 2.62
CA VAL A 164 12.73 -26.64 2.85
C VAL A 164 13.62 -25.42 3.08
N THR A 165 14.67 -25.62 3.87
CA THR A 165 15.69 -24.62 4.17
C THR A 165 17.08 -25.23 4.00
N ASP A 166 18.10 -24.42 4.18
CA ASP A 166 19.51 -24.82 4.12
C ASP A 166 20.18 -24.93 5.50
N ASP A 167 19.47 -24.65 6.59
CA ASP A 167 20.09 -24.60 7.92
C ASP A 167 19.13 -24.82 9.11
N TYR A 168 17.87 -25.20 8.87
CA TYR A 168 16.89 -25.43 9.93
C TYR A 168 15.82 -26.45 9.57
N GLY A 169 15.49 -27.30 10.53
CA GLY A 169 14.32 -28.17 10.48
C GLY A 169 14.65 -29.64 10.67
N SER A 170 13.69 -30.50 10.37
CA SER A 170 13.92 -31.94 10.35
C SER A 170 14.78 -32.35 9.15
N ALA A 171 15.31 -33.58 9.14
CA ALA A 171 16.04 -34.08 7.98
C ALA A 171 15.15 -34.06 6.72
N CYS A 172 15.74 -33.77 5.56
CA CYS A 172 15.03 -33.54 4.29
C CYS A 172 13.89 -34.55 3.97
N ALA A 173 14.13 -35.84 4.18
CA ALA A 173 13.17 -36.91 3.90
C ALA A 173 12.12 -37.15 5.03
N THR A 174 12.04 -36.26 6.02
CA THR A 174 11.16 -36.41 7.18
C THR A 174 9.83 -35.72 6.95
N LYS A 175 8.72 -36.41 7.21
CA LYS A 175 7.39 -35.80 7.33
C LYS A 175 6.97 -35.72 8.78
N ALA A 176 7.32 -34.62 9.44
CA ALA A 176 6.96 -34.35 10.82
C ALA A 176 6.81 -32.85 11.05
N GLU A 177 6.10 -32.48 12.11
CA GLU A 177 6.09 -31.11 12.63
C GLU A 177 7.54 -30.63 12.89
N PRO A 178 7.91 -29.39 12.52
CA PRO A 178 7.06 -28.27 12.07
C PRO A 178 6.77 -28.25 10.56
N TYR A 179 7.03 -29.33 9.82
CA TYR A 179 6.97 -29.38 8.35
C TYR A 179 7.89 -28.33 7.69
N ILE A 180 9.04 -28.12 8.36
CA ILE A 180 10.18 -27.35 7.87
C ILE A 180 11.36 -28.31 7.93
N ASN A 181 12.03 -28.50 6.79
CA ASN A 181 13.13 -29.46 6.69
C ASN A 181 14.43 -28.76 6.27
N ASP A 182 15.54 -29.19 6.85
CA ASP A 182 16.87 -28.87 6.35
C ASP A 182 17.22 -29.83 5.20
N CYS A 183 17.32 -29.26 4.00
CA CYS A 183 17.62 -29.96 2.77
C CYS A 183 18.88 -29.40 2.08
N ASP A 184 19.68 -28.58 2.78
CA ASP A 184 20.78 -27.83 2.16
C ASP A 184 20.31 -27.03 0.91
N TYR A 185 19.08 -26.49 0.98
CA TYR A 185 18.44 -25.76 -0.12
C TYR A 185 17.67 -24.54 0.39
N ASP A 186 18.18 -23.34 0.08
CA ASP A 186 17.54 -22.08 0.43
C ASP A 186 16.31 -21.80 -0.45
N GLN A 187 15.17 -22.39 -0.08
CA GLN A 187 13.93 -22.27 -0.86
C GLN A 187 13.35 -20.86 -0.83
N ALA A 188 13.40 -20.16 0.32
CA ALA A 188 12.93 -18.78 0.41
C ALA A 188 13.74 -17.87 -0.51
N GLY A 189 15.07 -18.04 -0.53
CA GLY A 189 15.94 -17.35 -1.47
C GLY A 189 15.61 -17.66 -2.92
N ALA A 190 15.42 -18.93 -3.27
CA ALA A 190 15.06 -19.35 -4.63
C ALA A 190 13.71 -18.76 -5.09
N ILE A 191 12.70 -18.76 -4.21
CA ILE A 191 11.39 -18.13 -4.47
C ILE A 191 11.57 -16.64 -4.73
N LEU A 192 12.21 -15.92 -3.81
CA LEU A 192 12.35 -14.47 -3.89
C LEU A 192 13.19 -14.05 -5.09
N GLN A 193 14.27 -14.78 -5.42
CA GLN A 193 15.10 -14.48 -6.59
C GLN A 193 14.38 -14.77 -7.90
N GLN A 194 13.58 -15.84 -7.99
CA GLN A 194 12.76 -16.07 -9.18
C GLN A 194 11.76 -14.93 -9.40
N ILE A 195 11.14 -14.45 -8.31
CA ILE A 195 10.12 -13.40 -8.37
C ILE A 195 10.75 -12.03 -8.66
N TYR A 196 11.82 -11.67 -7.97
CA TYR A 196 12.37 -10.31 -7.97
C TYR A 196 13.61 -10.12 -8.85
N GLY A 197 14.22 -11.21 -9.33
CA GLY A 197 15.51 -11.21 -10.01
C GLY A 197 16.66 -11.22 -9.00
N THR A 198 17.81 -10.68 -9.40
CA THR A 198 18.98 -10.58 -8.53
C THR A 198 18.66 -9.76 -7.27
N LEU A 199 18.98 -10.34 -6.11
CA LEU A 199 18.83 -9.73 -4.79
C LEU A 199 20.20 -9.57 -4.11
N ASN A 200 20.30 -8.63 -3.18
CA ASN A 200 21.42 -8.53 -2.26
C ASN A 200 21.53 -9.83 -1.43
N ALA A 201 22.75 -10.18 -1.04
CA ALA A 201 22.99 -11.31 -0.15
C ALA A 201 22.13 -11.20 1.12
N ARG A 202 21.56 -12.33 1.54
CA ARG A 202 20.73 -12.41 2.75
C ARG A 202 21.55 -12.10 4.01
N ASN A 203 20.90 -11.59 5.05
CA ASN A 203 21.51 -11.38 6.36
C ASN A 203 21.58 -12.70 7.15
N ASN A 204 22.79 -13.24 7.32
CA ASN A 204 23.05 -14.41 8.17
C ASN A 204 23.42 -14.05 9.62
N GLY A 205 23.51 -12.76 9.95
CA GLY A 205 23.75 -12.26 11.30
C GLY A 205 22.46 -11.88 12.02
N THR A 206 22.56 -10.90 12.92
CA THR A 206 21.38 -10.34 13.60
C THR A 206 20.55 -9.51 12.61
N LEU A 207 19.28 -9.86 12.48
CA LEU A 207 18.31 -9.13 11.67
C LEU A 207 18.14 -7.69 12.18
N THR A 208 18.06 -6.74 11.26
CA THR A 208 17.91 -5.31 11.59
C THR A 208 16.45 -4.89 11.76
N GLY A 209 15.54 -5.60 11.10
CA GLY A 209 14.10 -5.34 11.14
C GLY A 209 13.42 -5.79 12.43
N SER A 210 12.13 -5.50 12.50
CA SER A 210 11.27 -5.90 13.61
C SER A 210 10.25 -6.92 13.14
N LEU A 211 10.10 -8.00 13.92
CA LEU A 211 9.00 -8.94 13.75
C LEU A 211 7.85 -8.50 14.66
N ILE A 212 6.73 -8.09 14.05
CA ILE A 212 5.58 -7.50 14.73
C ILE A 212 4.43 -8.49 14.70
N GLU A 213 3.91 -8.85 15.88
CA GLU A 213 2.60 -9.48 16.00
C GLU A 213 1.53 -8.41 15.85
N TYR A 214 0.60 -8.59 14.92
CA TYR A 214 -0.48 -7.65 14.66
C TYR A 214 -1.86 -8.27 14.88
N ASP A 215 -2.82 -7.44 15.28
CA ASP A 215 -4.22 -7.82 15.37
C ASP A 215 -4.81 -8.02 13.98
N GLN A 216 -5.17 -9.26 13.68
CA GLN A 216 -5.74 -9.67 12.41
C GLN A 216 -7.28 -9.53 12.40
N THR A 217 -7.91 -9.41 13.57
CA THR A 217 -9.39 -9.42 13.68
C THR A 217 -10.05 -8.29 12.88
N GLY A 218 -9.39 -7.14 12.74
CA GLY A 218 -9.87 -6.02 11.92
C GLY A 218 -9.98 -6.32 10.42
N PHE A 219 -9.35 -7.40 9.94
CA PHE A 219 -9.38 -7.83 8.54
C PHE A 219 -10.27 -9.06 8.30
N THR A 220 -10.72 -9.71 9.37
CA THR A 220 -11.41 -11.02 9.32
C THR A 220 -12.78 -10.92 9.98
N THR A 221 -13.83 -11.40 9.32
CA THR A 221 -15.20 -11.40 9.87
C THR A 221 -15.66 -12.82 10.21
N GLY A 222 -14.93 -13.52 11.08
CA GLY A 222 -15.01 -15.00 11.14
C GLY A 222 -14.23 -15.62 9.98
N HIS A 223 -14.42 -16.91 9.69
CA HIS A 223 -13.84 -17.63 8.53
C HIS A 223 -12.49 -18.35 8.70
N ALA A 224 -12.32 -19.10 9.79
CA ALA A 224 -11.14 -19.95 10.02
C ALA A 224 -9.79 -19.20 10.01
N MET A 225 -9.81 -17.88 10.23
CA MET A 225 -8.62 -17.04 10.39
C MET A 225 -8.28 -16.85 11.88
N GLY A 226 -6.99 -16.66 12.17
CA GLY A 226 -6.49 -16.43 13.53
C GLY A 226 -6.77 -15.01 14.01
N THR A 227 -6.69 -14.78 15.33
CA THR A 227 -6.88 -13.43 15.90
C THR A 227 -5.66 -12.54 15.70
N SER A 228 -4.46 -13.11 15.61
CA SER A 228 -3.23 -12.37 15.31
C SER A 228 -2.55 -12.89 14.03
N GLY A 229 -1.70 -12.07 13.46
CA GLY A 229 -0.77 -12.42 12.38
C GLY A 229 0.60 -11.83 12.66
N TRP A 230 1.56 -12.10 11.78
CA TRP A 230 2.92 -11.58 11.92
C TRP A 230 3.36 -10.80 10.68
N VAL A 231 4.16 -9.75 10.87
CA VAL A 231 4.81 -9.03 9.78
C VAL A 231 6.25 -8.73 10.15
N TYR A 232 7.17 -9.09 9.26
CA TYR A 232 8.56 -8.69 9.35
C TYR A 232 8.78 -7.41 8.56
N VAL A 233 9.23 -6.35 9.25
CA VAL A 233 9.48 -5.04 8.66
C VAL A 233 10.98 -4.72 8.78
N PRO A 234 11.75 -4.72 7.67
CA PRO A 234 13.14 -4.29 7.68
C PRO A 234 13.31 -2.87 8.23
N ALA A 235 14.43 -2.57 8.88
CA ALA A 235 14.68 -1.26 9.49
C ALA A 235 14.51 -0.10 8.51
N ALA A 236 14.99 -0.27 7.27
CA ALA A 236 14.85 0.73 6.21
C ALA A 236 13.37 0.99 5.84
N CYS A 237 12.53 -0.04 5.82
CA CYS A 237 11.09 0.10 5.53
C CYS A 237 10.38 0.84 6.67
N ALA A 238 10.72 0.51 7.93
CA ALA A 238 10.22 1.22 9.10
C ALA A 238 10.65 2.70 9.12
N ALA A 239 11.84 3.01 8.60
CA ALA A 239 12.35 4.38 8.42
C ALA A 239 11.73 5.14 7.22
N GLY A 240 10.79 4.53 6.50
CA GLY A 240 10.05 5.16 5.40
C GLY A 240 10.68 5.05 4.02
N ALA A 241 11.63 4.12 3.81
CA ALA A 241 12.07 3.75 2.47
C ALA A 241 10.95 3.05 1.69
N THR A 242 10.93 3.23 0.36
CA THR A 242 10.00 2.47 -0.49
C THR A 242 10.41 1.00 -0.50
N CYS A 243 9.49 0.15 -0.06
CA CYS A 243 9.67 -1.30 0.03
C CYS A 243 8.65 -2.04 -0.84
N ARG A 244 8.81 -3.35 -0.92
CA ARG A 244 7.85 -4.26 -1.58
C ARG A 244 7.26 -5.21 -0.56
N ILE A 245 6.12 -5.83 -0.86
CA ILE A 245 5.50 -6.84 0.01
C ILE A 245 5.70 -8.23 -0.60
N HIS A 246 6.10 -9.18 0.23
CA HIS A 246 5.93 -10.61 -0.02
C HIS A 246 5.01 -11.20 1.05
N VAL A 247 3.95 -11.89 0.64
CA VAL A 247 3.09 -12.63 1.57
C VAL A 247 3.57 -14.08 1.62
N ALA A 248 3.85 -14.63 2.81
CA ALA A 248 4.29 -16.01 3.00
C ALA A 248 3.25 -16.81 3.80
N LEU A 249 2.68 -17.83 3.17
CA LEU A 249 1.52 -18.59 3.69
C LEU A 249 1.94 -19.99 4.15
N HIS A 250 1.75 -20.24 5.44
CA HIS A 250 2.02 -21.53 6.05
C HIS A 250 1.11 -22.65 5.51
N GLY A 251 1.55 -23.90 5.62
CA GLY A 251 0.73 -25.08 5.30
C GLY A 251 -0.22 -25.48 6.42
N CYS A 252 -0.92 -26.59 6.21
CA CYS A 252 -1.69 -27.26 7.26
C CYS A 252 -0.80 -27.58 8.46
N LYS A 253 -1.33 -27.44 9.68
CA LYS A 253 -0.61 -27.66 10.95
C LYS A 253 0.68 -26.82 11.11
N GLN A 254 0.80 -25.70 10.39
CA GLN A 254 1.93 -24.78 10.50
C GLN A 254 1.51 -23.36 10.93
N ASN A 255 0.25 -23.17 11.34
CA ASN A 255 -0.16 -21.91 11.95
C ASN A 255 0.42 -21.77 13.37
N ALA A 256 0.34 -20.57 13.93
CA ALA A 256 0.93 -20.24 15.22
C ALA A 256 0.42 -21.13 16.37
N ALA A 257 -0.83 -21.59 16.31
CA ALA A 257 -1.40 -22.50 17.30
C ALA A 257 -0.72 -23.89 17.30
N ASN A 258 -0.18 -24.33 16.16
CA ASN A 258 0.52 -25.60 16.03
C ASN A 258 2.02 -25.48 16.28
N VAL A 259 2.71 -24.55 15.61
CA VAL A 259 4.19 -24.50 15.60
C VAL A 259 4.78 -23.23 16.21
N GLY A 260 3.96 -22.39 16.85
CA GLY A 260 4.38 -21.08 17.33
C GLY A 260 4.92 -20.21 16.19
N THR A 261 6.04 -19.54 16.41
CA THR A 261 6.67 -18.65 15.42
C THR A 261 7.65 -19.35 14.49
N GLN A 262 7.74 -20.69 14.50
CA GLN A 262 8.74 -21.42 13.70
C GLN A 262 8.60 -21.14 12.20
N TYR A 263 7.39 -21.20 11.65
CA TYR A 263 7.17 -20.87 10.23
C TYR A 263 7.58 -19.42 9.92
N VAL A 264 7.30 -18.48 10.82
CA VAL A 264 7.57 -17.06 10.63
C VAL A 264 9.07 -16.76 10.71
N GLN A 265 9.79 -17.39 11.63
CA GLN A 265 11.18 -17.05 11.95
C GLN A 265 12.22 -17.92 11.22
N LYS A 266 11.88 -19.16 10.88
CA LYS A 266 12.85 -20.19 10.50
C LYS A 266 12.82 -20.60 9.04
N THR A 267 11.88 -20.08 8.27
CA THR A 267 11.71 -20.40 6.84
C THR A 267 12.65 -19.62 5.92
N GLY A 268 13.51 -18.75 6.46
CA GLY A 268 14.57 -18.05 5.71
C GLY A 268 14.15 -16.73 5.05
N TYR A 269 12.85 -16.47 4.84
CA TYR A 269 12.38 -15.24 4.18
C TYR A 269 12.88 -13.95 4.83
N ASN A 270 12.88 -13.86 6.17
CA ASN A 270 13.28 -12.64 6.88
C ASN A 270 14.74 -12.25 6.61
N ARG A 271 15.63 -13.24 6.43
CA ARG A 271 17.07 -13.01 6.14
C ARG A 271 17.25 -12.32 4.80
N TRP A 272 16.49 -12.74 3.78
CA TRP A 272 16.48 -12.09 2.48
C TRP A 272 15.79 -10.74 2.52
N ALA A 273 14.67 -10.66 3.23
CA ALA A 273 13.90 -9.44 3.36
C ALA A 273 14.68 -8.28 3.97
N ASP A 274 15.50 -8.57 4.98
CA ASP A 274 16.26 -7.61 5.76
C ASP A 274 17.24 -6.77 4.92
N THR A 275 17.77 -7.32 3.84
CA THR A 275 18.76 -6.66 2.97
C THR A 275 18.18 -6.19 1.63
N ASN A 276 16.87 -6.39 1.39
CA ASN A 276 16.27 -6.22 0.06
C ASN A 276 15.00 -5.35 0.01
N HIS A 277 14.72 -4.60 1.08
CA HIS A 277 13.52 -3.76 1.17
C HIS A 277 12.22 -4.56 0.93
N ILE A 278 12.14 -5.77 1.49
CA ILE A 278 10.95 -6.63 1.39
C ILE A 278 10.29 -6.69 2.76
N VAL A 279 9.05 -6.27 2.86
CA VAL A 279 8.19 -6.51 4.01
C VAL A 279 7.58 -7.89 3.83
N VAL A 280 7.70 -8.77 4.84
CA VAL A 280 7.12 -10.11 4.76
C VAL A 280 5.90 -10.21 5.66
N LEU A 281 4.73 -10.40 5.04
CA LEU A 281 3.46 -10.59 5.75
C LEU A 281 3.20 -12.08 5.93
N TYR A 282 2.86 -12.49 7.15
CA TYR A 282 2.54 -13.86 7.55
C TYR A 282 1.15 -13.93 8.20
N PRO A 283 0.08 -13.90 7.39
CA PRO A 283 -1.27 -14.14 7.88
C PRO A 283 -1.37 -15.52 8.53
N GLN A 284 -2.23 -15.67 9.53
CA GLN A 284 -2.41 -16.94 10.25
C GLN A 284 -3.84 -17.44 10.14
N THR A 285 -4.01 -18.73 9.89
CA THR A 285 -5.29 -19.41 10.10
C THR A 285 -5.55 -19.64 11.60
N GLY A 286 -6.83 -19.76 11.95
CA GLY A 286 -7.29 -19.94 13.32
C GLY A 286 -7.49 -21.42 13.69
N THR A 287 -7.86 -21.68 14.94
CA THR A 287 -8.14 -23.04 15.43
C THR A 287 -9.39 -23.66 14.85
N THR A 288 -10.29 -22.85 14.27
CA THR A 288 -11.48 -23.32 13.56
C THR A 288 -11.19 -23.73 12.12
N ALA A 289 -9.98 -23.50 11.61
CA ALA A 289 -9.54 -24.01 10.33
C ALA A 289 -9.34 -25.53 10.37
N THR A 290 -9.85 -26.23 9.35
CA THR A 290 -9.66 -27.68 9.22
C THR A 290 -8.17 -28.00 9.15
N ASN A 291 -7.63 -28.69 10.16
CA ASN A 291 -6.19 -28.97 10.33
C ASN A 291 -5.28 -27.74 10.28
N GLY A 292 -5.77 -26.53 10.59
CA GLY A 292 -5.00 -25.30 10.42
C GLY A 292 -4.74 -24.93 8.95
N CYS A 293 -5.38 -25.60 7.98
CA CYS A 293 -5.17 -25.36 6.56
C CYS A 293 -5.86 -24.06 6.09
N TRP A 294 -5.32 -23.45 5.04
CA TRP A 294 -6.05 -22.45 4.25
C TRP A 294 -7.22 -23.09 3.49
N ASP A 295 -8.28 -22.34 3.23
CA ASP A 295 -9.42 -22.84 2.45
C ASP A 295 -9.08 -22.89 0.95
N TRP A 296 -8.87 -24.12 0.48
CA TRP A 296 -8.61 -24.43 -0.93
C TRP A 296 -9.54 -25.49 -1.50
N TRP A 297 -10.55 -25.92 -0.75
CA TRP A 297 -11.54 -26.89 -1.20
C TRP A 297 -12.99 -26.54 -0.82
N GLY A 298 -13.21 -25.33 -0.31
CA GLY A 298 -14.53 -24.79 0.02
C GLY A 298 -15.07 -25.25 1.37
N TYR A 299 -14.20 -25.58 2.34
CA TYR A 299 -14.68 -25.99 3.66
C TYR A 299 -15.25 -24.83 4.48
N ASP A 300 -14.81 -23.61 4.20
CA ASP A 300 -15.28 -22.41 4.88
C ASP A 300 -16.27 -21.63 4.01
N SER A 301 -16.03 -21.55 2.69
CA SER A 301 -16.91 -20.85 1.76
C SER A 301 -16.88 -21.44 0.35
N ALA A 302 -18.05 -21.53 -0.30
CA ALA A 302 -18.14 -21.87 -1.73
C ALA A 302 -17.49 -20.81 -2.66
N ASP A 303 -17.14 -19.64 -2.12
CA ASP A 303 -16.44 -18.58 -2.85
C ASP A 303 -14.93 -18.58 -2.58
N TYR A 304 -14.38 -19.62 -1.93
CA TYR A 304 -12.96 -19.69 -1.50
C TYR A 304 -11.93 -19.36 -2.59
N ALA A 305 -12.24 -19.68 -3.86
CA ALA A 305 -11.37 -19.41 -5.00
C ALA A 305 -11.64 -18.06 -5.72
N LYS A 306 -12.68 -17.32 -5.34
CA LYS A 306 -13.08 -16.03 -5.97
C LYS A 306 -12.67 -14.84 -5.10
N LYS A 307 -12.64 -13.61 -5.64
CA LYS A 307 -12.35 -12.39 -4.85
C LYS A 307 -13.29 -12.18 -3.65
N SER A 308 -14.47 -12.79 -3.62
CA SER A 308 -15.37 -12.77 -2.45
C SER A 308 -14.96 -13.74 -1.35
N GLY A 309 -14.05 -14.68 -1.62
CA GLY A 309 -13.52 -15.67 -0.69
C GLY A 309 -12.99 -15.02 0.60
N PRO A 310 -13.52 -15.37 1.79
CA PRO A 310 -13.26 -14.64 3.02
C PRO A 310 -11.78 -14.57 3.41
N GLN A 311 -11.06 -15.70 3.34
CA GLN A 311 -9.63 -15.74 3.69
C GLN A 311 -8.79 -14.91 2.72
N MET A 312 -9.06 -14.99 1.41
CA MET A 312 -8.35 -14.18 0.42
C MET A 312 -8.61 -12.68 0.59
N LYS A 313 -9.88 -12.31 0.84
CA LYS A 313 -10.27 -10.93 1.09
C LYS A 313 -9.57 -10.36 2.33
N ALA A 314 -9.44 -11.16 3.39
CA ALA A 314 -8.69 -10.77 4.59
C ALA A 314 -7.20 -10.53 4.28
N VAL A 315 -6.53 -11.47 3.61
CA VAL A 315 -5.12 -11.31 3.22
C VAL A 315 -4.93 -10.09 2.32
N LYS A 316 -5.82 -9.88 1.36
CA LYS A 316 -5.80 -8.70 0.49
C LYS A 316 -5.97 -7.39 1.27
N ALA A 317 -6.87 -7.35 2.24
CA ALA A 317 -7.08 -6.17 3.08
C ALA A 317 -5.83 -5.85 3.94
N MET A 318 -5.13 -6.88 4.43
CA MET A 318 -3.85 -6.69 5.14
C MET A 318 -2.77 -6.11 4.23
N VAL A 319 -2.67 -6.61 2.99
CA VAL A 319 -1.75 -6.06 1.97
C VAL A 319 -2.10 -4.60 1.67
N ASP A 320 -3.39 -4.27 1.53
CA ASP A 320 -3.84 -2.90 1.29
C ASP A 320 -3.49 -1.98 2.45
N GLN A 321 -3.67 -2.43 3.70
CA GLN A 321 -3.30 -1.68 4.89
C GLN A 321 -1.79 -1.42 4.91
N LEU A 322 -0.96 -2.45 4.73
CA LEU A 322 0.50 -2.29 4.64
C LEU A 322 0.89 -1.29 3.55
N ALA A 323 0.20 -1.30 2.41
CA ALA A 323 0.48 -0.44 1.27
C ALA A 323 -0.29 0.89 1.27
N SER A 324 -0.95 1.24 2.37
CA SER A 324 -1.69 2.51 2.52
C SER A 324 -0.83 3.64 3.10
N GLY A 325 0.43 3.35 3.47
CA GLY A 325 1.36 4.34 3.96
C GLY A 325 1.63 5.41 2.90
N THR A 326 1.48 6.67 3.30
CA THR A 326 1.93 7.83 2.54
C THR A 326 2.91 8.58 3.42
N THR A 327 4.10 8.89 2.93
CA THR A 327 5.07 9.65 3.71
C THR A 327 4.54 11.06 3.91
N THR A 328 4.20 11.41 5.15
CA THR A 328 4.57 12.73 5.64
C THR A 328 6.10 12.76 5.70
N GLY A 329 6.74 13.75 5.08
CA GLY A 329 8.18 13.94 5.18
C GLY A 329 8.60 13.96 6.65
N SER A 330 9.70 13.29 7.00
CA SER A 330 10.18 13.20 8.40
C SER A 330 10.62 14.55 9.00
N LEU A 331 10.65 15.60 8.17
CA LEU A 331 10.94 16.95 8.60
C LEU A 331 9.76 17.51 9.42
N PRO A 332 10.04 18.26 10.50
CA PRO A 332 9.00 18.91 11.27
C PRO A 332 8.29 19.97 10.42
N ALA A 333 6.99 20.14 10.65
CA ALA A 333 6.26 21.27 10.10
C ALA A 333 6.87 22.59 10.60
N THR A 334 6.85 23.64 9.77
CA THR A 334 7.19 24.99 10.25
C THR A 334 6.13 25.47 11.25
N THR A 335 6.55 26.13 12.32
CA THR A 335 5.73 26.33 13.52
C THR A 335 5.02 27.68 13.58
N SER A 336 5.39 28.65 12.75
CA SER A 336 4.87 30.03 12.86
C SER A 336 4.89 30.80 11.52
N PRO A 337 4.07 30.41 10.53
CA PRO A 337 3.92 31.24 9.33
C PRO A 337 3.24 32.57 9.68
N ALA A 338 3.63 33.63 8.98
CA ALA A 338 3.11 34.98 9.13
C ALA A 338 2.76 35.59 7.76
N ALA A 339 1.66 36.34 7.72
CA ALA A 339 1.21 37.09 6.55
C ALA A 339 1.55 38.58 6.74
N SER A 340 2.02 39.22 5.68
CA SER A 340 2.47 40.61 5.70
C SER A 340 2.37 41.27 4.32
N SER A 341 2.58 42.58 4.27
CA SER A 341 2.57 43.38 3.03
C SER A 341 1.32 43.14 2.16
N PRO A 342 0.10 43.23 2.73
CA PRO A 342 -1.12 43.01 1.95
C PRO A 342 -1.24 44.09 0.86
N THR A 343 -1.67 43.67 -0.32
CA THR A 343 -2.15 44.58 -1.38
C THR A 343 -3.58 44.18 -1.75
N SER A 344 -4.17 44.84 -2.75
CA SER A 344 -5.51 44.48 -3.25
C SER A 344 -5.52 43.16 -4.03
N SER A 345 -4.35 42.60 -4.38
CA SER A 345 -4.25 41.39 -5.18
C SER A 345 -3.14 40.43 -4.77
N SER A 346 -2.44 40.69 -3.66
CA SER A 346 -1.38 39.81 -3.18
C SER A 346 -1.17 39.86 -1.67
N MET A 347 -0.53 38.81 -1.15
CA MET A 347 -0.11 38.69 0.25
C MET A 347 1.25 38.02 0.32
N LYS A 348 2.16 38.53 1.16
CA LYS A 348 3.45 37.89 1.43
C LYS A 348 3.35 36.98 2.64
N ILE A 349 3.64 35.70 2.45
CA ILE A 349 3.70 34.67 3.50
C ILE A 349 5.16 34.36 3.82
N THR A 350 5.53 34.39 5.09
CA THR A 350 6.88 34.11 5.59
C THR A 350 6.84 33.09 6.72
N TRP A 351 7.91 32.35 6.95
CA TRP A 351 7.97 31.36 8.04
C TRP A 351 9.42 31.11 8.49
N PRO A 352 9.65 30.55 9.68
CA PRO A 352 10.96 30.06 10.09
C PRO A 352 11.43 28.91 9.17
N ALA A 353 12.69 29.00 8.72
CA ALA A 353 13.31 27.92 7.94
C ALA A 353 13.51 26.66 8.82
N VAL A 354 13.28 25.49 8.23
CA VAL A 354 13.47 24.19 8.86
C VAL A 354 14.76 23.56 8.36
N SER A 355 15.63 23.16 9.29
CA SER A 355 16.88 22.49 8.99
C SER A 355 16.63 21.19 8.22
N GLY A 356 17.37 20.96 7.14
CA GLY A 356 17.20 19.79 6.27
C GLY A 356 16.09 19.91 5.22
N ALA A 357 15.30 21.01 5.21
CA ALA A 357 14.32 21.25 4.15
C ALA A 357 14.99 21.60 2.82
N SER A 358 14.59 20.92 1.75
CA SER A 358 14.95 21.26 0.37
C SER A 358 14.00 22.27 -0.28
N GLY A 359 12.85 22.52 0.33
CA GLY A 359 11.94 23.59 -0.06
C GLY A 359 10.66 23.64 0.77
N TYR A 360 9.68 24.42 0.32
CA TYR A 360 8.40 24.61 1.00
C TYR A 360 7.26 24.75 -0.01
N ASN A 361 6.10 24.21 0.32
CA ASN A 361 4.86 24.40 -0.44
C ASN A 361 3.87 25.23 0.39
N VAL A 362 3.25 26.23 -0.25
CA VAL A 362 2.25 27.09 0.38
C VAL A 362 0.86 26.73 -0.14
N TYR A 363 -0.10 26.67 0.76
CA TYR A 363 -1.49 26.32 0.48
C TYR A 363 -2.39 27.49 0.86
N ARG A 364 -3.22 27.96 -0.07
CA ARG A 364 -4.26 28.97 0.11
C ARG A 364 -5.63 28.27 0.17
N ASN A 365 -6.36 28.44 1.26
CA ASN A 365 -7.70 27.85 1.48
C ASN A 365 -7.73 26.33 1.18
N GLY A 366 -6.64 25.62 1.54
CA GLY A 366 -6.49 24.19 1.31
C GLY A 366 -5.95 23.78 -0.07
N ALA A 367 -5.92 24.68 -1.05
CA ALA A 367 -5.34 24.43 -2.38
C ALA A 367 -3.89 24.91 -2.47
N ARG A 368 -3.03 24.20 -3.21
CA ARG A 368 -1.61 24.56 -3.35
C ARG A 368 -1.46 25.82 -4.22
N ALA A 369 -0.81 26.85 -3.69
CA ALA A 369 -0.57 28.13 -4.36
C ALA A 369 0.79 28.17 -5.08
N THR A 370 1.79 27.47 -4.57
CA THR A 370 3.11 27.31 -5.21
C THR A 370 3.06 26.29 -6.35
N ALA A 371 3.54 26.62 -7.54
CA ALA A 371 3.66 25.66 -8.65
C ALA A 371 4.73 24.57 -8.36
N SER A 372 5.88 25.00 -7.82
CA SER A 372 6.99 24.16 -7.36
C SER A 372 7.43 24.58 -5.96
N PRO A 373 8.10 23.70 -5.17
CA PRO A 373 8.60 24.08 -3.86
C PRO A 373 9.52 25.29 -3.93
N VAL A 374 9.26 26.30 -3.09
CA VAL A 374 10.15 27.45 -2.96
C VAL A 374 11.28 27.13 -2.00
N THR A 375 12.50 27.54 -2.32
CA THR A 375 13.68 27.28 -1.46
C THR A 375 13.83 28.33 -0.36
N ALA A 376 13.38 29.56 -0.61
CA ALA A 376 13.33 30.62 0.38
C ALA A 376 12.15 30.41 1.35
N ALA A 377 12.33 30.82 2.61
CA ALA A 377 11.28 30.77 3.64
C ALA A 377 10.27 31.92 3.52
N THR A 378 9.90 32.25 2.28
CA THR A 378 8.99 33.32 1.90
C THR A 378 8.33 33.00 0.57
N PHE A 379 7.07 33.43 0.42
CA PHE A 379 6.31 33.33 -0.82
C PHE A 379 5.32 34.48 -0.93
N THR A 380 5.24 35.13 -2.09
CA THR A 380 4.21 36.14 -2.37
C THR A 380 3.10 35.48 -3.17
N ASP A 381 1.95 35.30 -2.56
CA ASP A 381 0.75 34.78 -3.21
C ASP A 381 0.04 35.92 -3.95
N SER A 382 -0.10 35.80 -5.27
CA SER A 382 -0.67 36.83 -6.15
C SER A 382 -1.99 36.38 -6.79
N GLY A 383 -2.72 37.32 -7.40
CA GLY A 383 -4.00 37.04 -8.05
C GLY A 383 -5.14 36.85 -7.04
N LEU A 384 -5.02 37.46 -5.87
CA LEU A 384 -6.05 37.49 -4.84
C LEU A 384 -7.12 38.54 -5.17
N ASN A 385 -8.30 38.37 -4.59
CA ASN A 385 -9.37 39.37 -4.64
C ASN A 385 -9.15 40.39 -3.51
N GLY A 386 -9.44 41.67 -3.77
CA GLY A 386 -9.30 42.75 -2.80
C GLY A 386 -10.32 42.64 -1.65
N GLY A 387 -9.93 43.09 -0.46
CA GLY A 387 -10.77 43.07 0.75
C GLY A 387 -11.24 41.67 1.20
N THR A 388 -10.61 40.61 0.69
CA THR A 388 -11.07 39.22 0.88
C THR A 388 -10.19 38.53 1.92
N PRO A 389 -10.78 37.84 2.92
CA PRO A 389 -10.03 37.04 3.87
C PRO A 389 -9.53 35.74 3.24
N TYR A 390 -8.30 35.35 3.56
CA TYR A 390 -7.69 34.11 3.11
C TYR A 390 -6.98 33.39 4.26
N ASN A 391 -6.85 32.07 4.10
CA ASN A 391 -6.14 31.19 5.00
C ASN A 391 -4.92 30.60 4.29
N TRP A 392 -3.73 30.71 4.89
CA TRP A 392 -2.51 30.08 4.38
C TRP A 392 -1.92 29.07 5.36
N ARG A 393 -1.39 27.98 4.81
CA ARG A 393 -0.59 26.98 5.53
C ARG A 393 0.64 26.62 4.72
N VAL A 394 1.69 26.17 5.38
CA VAL A 394 2.97 25.81 4.77
C VAL A 394 3.32 24.38 5.13
N LYS A 395 3.90 23.65 4.19
CA LYS A 395 4.54 22.37 4.43
C LYS A 395 6.00 22.43 4.01
N THR A 396 6.87 21.82 4.79
CA THR A 396 8.29 21.67 4.43
C THR A 396 8.45 20.49 3.49
N VAL A 397 9.39 20.58 2.56
CA VAL A 397 9.67 19.57 1.55
C VAL A 397 11.09 19.05 1.76
N ASP A 398 11.28 17.74 1.84
CA ASP A 398 12.61 17.13 1.95
C ASP A 398 13.28 16.93 0.57
N SER A 399 14.50 16.41 0.56
CA SER A 399 15.28 16.17 -0.67
C SER A 399 14.66 15.13 -1.60
N ALA A 400 13.72 14.32 -1.10
CA ALA A 400 12.96 13.34 -1.89
C ALA A 400 11.61 13.91 -2.37
N GLY A 401 11.32 15.20 -2.12
CA GLY A 401 10.08 15.85 -2.53
C GLY A 401 8.89 15.56 -1.61
N ARG A 402 9.10 14.97 -0.43
CA ARG A 402 8.03 14.60 0.52
C ARG A 402 7.69 15.75 1.44
N GLU A 403 6.41 15.91 1.77
CA GLU A 403 5.94 17.06 2.57
C GLU A 403 5.65 16.71 4.03
N SER A 404 6.00 17.59 4.96
CA SER A 404 5.63 17.47 6.38
C SER A 404 4.11 17.53 6.62
N ALA A 405 3.70 17.39 7.89
CA ALA A 405 2.41 17.91 8.34
C ALA A 405 2.29 19.42 8.04
N PHE A 406 1.05 19.93 7.98
CA PHE A 406 0.83 21.36 7.80
C PHE A 406 1.26 22.16 9.03
N SER A 407 1.81 23.34 8.80
CA SER A 407 1.97 24.38 9.82
C SER A 407 0.62 24.76 10.47
N PRO A 408 0.65 25.49 11.60
CA PRO A 408 -0.48 26.32 12.01
C PRO A 408 -0.91 27.25 10.86
N ALA A 409 -2.19 27.60 10.83
CA ALA A 409 -2.72 28.43 9.76
C ALA A 409 -2.56 29.92 10.08
N VAL A 410 -2.25 30.72 9.06
CA VAL A 410 -2.26 32.18 9.14
C VAL A 410 -3.44 32.73 8.35
N ASN A 411 -4.23 33.58 9.00
CA ASN A 411 -5.39 34.24 8.39
C ASN A 411 -5.09 35.72 8.21
N ALA A 412 -5.31 36.26 7.02
CA ALA A 412 -5.23 37.69 6.76
C ALA A 412 -6.11 38.08 5.58
N SER A 413 -6.49 39.35 5.51
CA SER A 413 -7.23 39.92 4.38
C SER A 413 -6.30 40.74 3.50
N THR A 414 -6.51 40.67 2.19
CA THR A 414 -5.96 41.64 1.25
C THR A 414 -6.46 43.05 1.59
N THR A 415 -5.71 44.08 1.20
CA THR A 415 -6.25 45.44 1.30
C THR A 415 -7.49 45.53 0.42
N GLY A 416 -8.47 46.34 0.84
CA GLY A 416 -9.54 46.73 -0.07
C GLY A 416 -8.98 47.47 -1.30
N PHE A 417 -9.81 47.63 -2.32
CA PHE A 417 -9.53 48.60 -3.36
C PHE A 417 -9.88 49.99 -2.81
N THR A 418 -8.91 50.89 -2.68
CA THR A 418 -9.23 52.31 -2.47
C THR A 418 -9.85 52.80 -3.77
N PRO A 419 -11.12 53.22 -3.77
CA PRO A 419 -11.78 53.59 -5.02
C PRO A 419 -11.06 54.77 -5.67
N VAL A 420 -10.67 54.60 -6.93
CA VAL A 420 -10.14 55.70 -7.76
C VAL A 420 -11.23 56.11 -8.72
N CYS A 421 -11.41 57.42 -8.85
CA CYS A 421 -12.45 57.99 -9.69
C CYS A 421 -11.85 58.60 -10.95
N TYR A 422 -12.47 58.29 -12.07
CA TYR A 422 -12.10 58.82 -13.36
C TYR A 422 -13.31 59.56 -13.92
N MET A 423 -13.17 60.86 -14.15
CA MET A 423 -14.16 61.67 -14.85
C MET A 423 -13.57 62.04 -16.20
N ALA A 424 -14.20 61.58 -17.27
CA ALA A 424 -13.81 61.88 -18.64
C ALA A 424 -14.97 61.62 -19.60
N ASP A 425 -14.78 62.02 -20.85
CA ASP A 425 -15.69 61.66 -21.92
C ASP A 425 -15.66 60.15 -22.21
N ASN A 426 -16.76 59.63 -22.76
CA ASN A 426 -16.91 58.20 -23.01
C ASN A 426 -15.88 57.64 -24.01
N VAL A 427 -15.34 58.45 -24.94
CA VAL A 427 -14.25 58.01 -25.83
C VAL A 427 -12.96 57.81 -25.03
N THR A 428 -12.64 58.76 -24.15
CA THR A 428 -11.48 58.68 -23.26
C THR A 428 -11.58 57.47 -22.32
N HIS A 429 -12.74 57.18 -21.73
CA HIS A 429 -12.90 55.97 -20.90
C HIS A 429 -12.62 54.67 -21.65
N VAL A 430 -13.08 54.55 -22.90
CA VAL A 430 -12.83 53.37 -23.74
C VAL A 430 -11.34 53.27 -24.09
N ASN A 431 -10.71 54.37 -24.51
CA ASN A 431 -9.29 54.40 -24.90
C ASN A 431 -8.35 53.99 -23.75
N TYR A 432 -8.71 54.31 -22.51
CA TYR A 432 -7.95 53.91 -21.33
C TYR A 432 -8.39 52.57 -20.71
N GLY A 433 -9.21 51.78 -21.41
CA GLY A 433 -9.62 50.44 -20.96
C GLY A 433 -10.55 50.44 -19.74
N ARG A 434 -11.22 51.56 -19.44
CA ARG A 434 -12.21 51.67 -18.36
C ARG A 434 -13.63 51.34 -18.80
N ALA A 435 -13.89 51.40 -20.11
CA ALA A 435 -15.16 51.07 -20.74
C ALA A 435 -14.98 50.30 -22.06
N TYR A 436 -16.05 49.72 -22.58
CA TYR A 436 -16.12 49.13 -23.93
C TYR A 436 -17.33 49.67 -24.69
N VAL A 437 -17.34 49.49 -26.02
CA VAL A 437 -18.38 50.01 -26.91
C VAL A 437 -19.22 48.88 -27.48
N MET A 438 -20.54 49.03 -27.42
CA MET A 438 -21.49 48.18 -28.13
C MET A 438 -22.61 49.04 -28.72
N TRP A 439 -22.92 48.85 -30.01
CA TRP A 439 -24.02 49.53 -30.70
C TRP A 439 -24.03 51.07 -30.59
N GLY A 440 -22.85 51.69 -30.52
CA GLY A 440 -22.71 53.15 -30.39
C GLY A 440 -22.84 53.69 -28.95
N TYR A 441 -22.97 52.81 -27.95
CA TYR A 441 -23.01 53.15 -26.53
C TYR A 441 -21.75 52.65 -25.82
N ALA A 442 -21.31 53.38 -24.79
CA ALA A 442 -20.23 52.99 -23.91
C ALA A 442 -20.79 52.30 -22.64
N PHE A 443 -20.08 51.28 -22.17
CA PHE A 443 -20.42 50.49 -20.98
C PHE A 443 -19.18 50.32 -20.11
N ALA A 444 -19.32 50.44 -18.79
CA ALA A 444 -18.21 50.31 -17.85
C ALA A 444 -17.67 48.87 -17.82
N TRP A 445 -16.34 48.70 -17.87
CA TRP A 445 -15.71 47.39 -17.75
C TRP A 445 -15.94 46.80 -16.35
N GLY A 446 -16.38 45.55 -16.28
CA GLY A 446 -16.66 44.85 -15.02
C GLY A 446 -18.13 44.91 -14.59
N SER A 447 -18.69 46.10 -14.36
CA SER A 447 -20.11 46.21 -13.96
C SER A 447 -21.10 46.10 -15.13
N GLY A 448 -20.69 46.54 -16.32
CA GLY A 448 -21.59 46.64 -17.48
C GLY A 448 -22.56 47.82 -17.40
N ASP A 449 -22.36 48.78 -16.48
CA ASP A 449 -23.21 49.95 -16.35
C ASP A 449 -23.19 50.78 -17.64
N ALA A 450 -24.37 51.21 -18.11
CA ALA A 450 -24.50 52.04 -19.28
C ALA A 450 -23.99 53.47 -19.01
N MET A 451 -23.09 53.96 -19.86
CA MET A 451 -22.47 55.29 -19.75
C MET A 451 -23.06 56.31 -20.74
N GLY A 452 -23.94 55.87 -21.64
CA GLY A 452 -24.51 56.70 -22.72
C GLY A 452 -23.76 56.55 -24.04
N LEU A 453 -23.94 57.51 -24.94
CA LEU A 453 -23.37 57.45 -26.30
C LEU A 453 -21.83 57.47 -26.26
N TRP A 454 -21.20 56.69 -27.12
CA TRP A 454 -19.74 56.70 -27.29
C TRP A 454 -19.32 57.90 -28.15
N ASN A 455 -19.14 59.06 -27.51
CA ASN A 455 -18.65 60.28 -28.14
C ASN A 455 -17.95 61.17 -27.10
N ILE A 456 -17.37 62.27 -27.56
CA ILE A 456 -16.65 63.26 -26.72
C ILE A 456 -17.58 64.27 -26.01
N PHE A 457 -18.89 64.17 -26.20
CA PHE A 457 -19.90 65.07 -25.64
C PHE A 457 -20.65 64.47 -24.44
N TYR A 458 -20.45 63.18 -24.15
CA TYR A 458 -21.00 62.48 -23.00
C TYR A 458 -19.88 62.17 -22.00
N ASP A 459 -19.93 62.82 -20.85
CA ASP A 459 -19.03 62.58 -19.72
C ASP A 459 -19.65 61.61 -18.73
N SER A 460 -18.83 60.71 -18.21
CA SER A 460 -19.19 59.79 -17.14
C SER A 460 -18.19 59.87 -16.00
N THR A 461 -18.67 59.62 -14.78
CA THR A 461 -17.78 59.32 -13.64
C THR A 461 -17.77 57.82 -13.42
N LEU A 462 -16.59 57.21 -13.58
CA LEU A 462 -16.36 55.81 -13.25
C LEU A 462 -15.58 55.70 -11.96
N ARG A 463 -16.17 54.98 -11.00
CA ARG A 463 -15.51 54.57 -9.76
C ARG A 463 -14.91 53.18 -9.97
N GLN A 464 -13.60 53.05 -9.83
CA GLN A 464 -12.93 51.76 -9.86
C GLN A 464 -13.06 51.08 -8.50
N THR A 465 -13.70 49.92 -8.45
CA THR A 465 -13.93 49.16 -7.20
C THR A 465 -13.19 47.82 -7.18
N GLY A 466 -12.52 47.47 -8.27
CA GLY A 466 -11.63 46.30 -8.37
C GLY A 466 -10.67 46.41 -9.54
N SER A 467 -9.77 45.44 -9.70
CA SER A 467 -8.90 45.35 -10.88
C SER A 467 -9.77 45.20 -12.13
N SER A 468 -9.74 46.21 -13.01
CA SER A 468 -10.60 46.28 -14.21
C SER A 468 -12.10 46.21 -13.95
N TYR A 469 -12.56 46.61 -12.75
CA TYR A 469 -13.97 46.69 -12.40
C TYR A 469 -14.35 48.13 -12.07
N TYR A 470 -15.19 48.72 -12.91
CA TYR A 470 -15.65 50.09 -12.86
C TYR A 470 -17.17 50.11 -12.76
N THR A 471 -17.71 51.01 -11.94
CA THR A 471 -19.15 51.27 -11.83
C THR A 471 -19.43 52.74 -12.14
N VAL A 472 -20.56 53.04 -12.79
CA VAL A 472 -21.02 54.43 -12.99
C VAL A 472 -21.52 54.98 -11.66
N GLY A 473 -21.05 56.16 -11.25
CA GLY A 473 -21.54 56.80 -10.02
C GLY A 473 -20.69 57.98 -9.54
N THR A 474 -21.16 58.63 -8.47
CA THR A 474 -20.46 59.75 -7.83
C THR A 474 -19.43 59.27 -6.81
N CYS A 475 -18.40 60.08 -6.59
CA CYS A 475 -17.39 59.85 -5.58
C CYS A 475 -17.63 60.80 -4.41
N TYR A 476 -17.86 60.24 -3.22
CA TYR A 476 -17.95 61.00 -1.96
C TYR A 476 -16.70 60.76 -1.14
#